data_AF-A0A348WEN0-F1
#
_entry.id   AF-A0A348WEN0-F1
#
_cell.length_a   1.000
_cell.length_b   1.000
_cell.length_c   1.000
_cell.angle_alpha   90.00
_cell.angle_beta   90.00
_cell.angle_gamma   90.00
#
_symmetry.space_group_name_H-M   'P 1'
#
loop_
_entity.id
_entity.type
_entity.pdbx_description
1 polymer ?
#
loop_
_entity_poly.entity_id
_entity_poly.type
_entity_poly.pdbx_seq_one_letter_code
_entity_poly.pdbx_strand_id
1 'polypeptide(L)'
;TSEAGSTRPVGIDIGMGVQTAGTVRLNTQGGMVATENQLNVAIDGRGYFSVTLPDGGTAYTRDGSFQLSPEGEIVTMQGYRVEPGMVVPENTTAVEINEQGVVMAYVENDPVPVELGQFSLTTFVNEPGMRPVGNNFLLATEASGEAQVVNP
;
A
#
# COMPACT_ATOMS: atom_id res chain seq x y z
N THR A 1 70.01 17.23 -33.12
CA THR A 1 68.91 18.09 -33.62
C THR A 1 67.65 17.23 -33.61
N SER A 2 66.57 17.80 -33.08
CA SER A 2 65.26 17.22 -32.69
C SER A 2 64.65 16.28 -33.74
N GLU A 3 63.76 15.33 -33.43
CA GLU A 3 62.35 15.61 -33.10
C GLU A 3 61.64 14.35 -32.53
N ALA A 4 61.41 14.32 -31.22
CA ALA A 4 60.44 13.42 -30.61
C ALA A 4 59.09 14.15 -30.58
N GLY A 5 58.25 13.86 -31.57
CA GLY A 5 56.99 14.58 -31.80
C GLY A 5 55.82 13.64 -32.10
N SER A 6 55.65 12.56 -31.33
CA SER A 6 54.37 11.83 -31.30
C SER A 6 53.53 12.36 -30.15
N THR A 7 52.95 13.54 -30.34
CA THR A 7 51.88 14.03 -29.47
C THR A 7 50.63 13.24 -29.80
N ARG A 8 50.36 12.19 -29.03
CA ARG A 8 49.05 11.52 -29.04
C ARG A 8 48.02 12.59 -28.64
N PRO A 9 46.93 12.79 -29.40
CA PRO A 9 45.89 13.70 -28.96
C PRO A 9 45.38 13.17 -27.62
N VAL A 10 45.53 13.97 -26.57
CA VAL A 10 44.79 13.71 -25.33
C VAL A 10 43.33 13.83 -25.73
N GLY A 11 42.61 12.71 -25.74
CA GLY A 11 41.18 12.69 -25.97
C GLY A 11 40.56 13.64 -24.96
N ILE A 12 39.90 14.69 -25.44
CA ILE A 12 39.06 15.52 -24.60
C ILE A 12 37.85 14.65 -24.26
N ASP A 13 37.87 14.01 -23.09
CA ASP A 13 36.69 13.39 -22.52
C ASP A 13 35.77 14.50 -22.02
N ILE A 14 34.79 14.87 -22.84
CA ILE A 14 33.69 15.72 -22.41
C ILE A 14 32.79 14.84 -21.55
N GLY A 15 32.93 14.94 -20.23
CA GLY A 15 32.01 14.32 -19.28
C GLY A 15 30.63 14.95 -19.44
N MET A 16 29.75 14.29 -20.20
CA MET A 16 28.33 14.63 -20.25
C MET A 16 27.77 14.32 -18.86
N GLY A 17 27.41 15.36 -18.11
CA GLY A 17 27.21 15.32 -16.67
C GLY A 17 26.34 14.18 -16.14
N VAL A 18 26.48 13.92 -14.83
CA VAL A 18 25.67 12.91 -14.16
C VAL A 18 24.25 13.44 -13.92
N GLN A 19 23.25 12.74 -14.46
CA GLN A 19 21.86 12.98 -14.07
C GLN A 19 21.60 12.19 -12.78
N THR A 20 20.99 12.82 -11.78
CA THR A 20 20.50 12.08 -10.63
C THR A 20 19.41 11.13 -11.09
N ALA A 21 19.68 9.83 -11.07
CA ALA A 21 18.63 8.82 -11.09
C ALA A 21 17.72 9.13 -9.89
N GLY A 22 16.41 9.25 -10.13
CA GLY A 22 15.46 9.75 -9.13
C GLY A 22 15.52 9.01 -7.79
N THR A 23 14.90 9.59 -6.75
CA THR A 23 14.82 8.94 -5.45
C THR A 23 13.95 7.68 -5.53
N VAL A 24 14.55 6.52 -5.30
CA VAL A 24 13.83 5.24 -5.22
C VAL A 24 13.40 5.01 -3.77
N ARG A 25 12.12 4.68 -3.56
CA ARG A 25 11.63 4.23 -2.26
C ARG A 25 11.90 2.73 -2.11
N LEU A 26 12.60 2.35 -1.04
CA LEU A 26 12.74 0.96 -0.65
C LEU A 26 11.57 0.60 0.28
N ASN A 27 10.63 -0.19 -0.21
CA ASN A 27 9.51 -0.70 0.57
C ASN A 27 9.92 -2.01 1.26
N THR A 28 10.83 -1.93 2.24
CA THR A 28 11.21 -3.08 3.06
C THR A 28 10.18 -3.30 4.17
N GLN A 29 9.88 -4.56 4.50
CA GLN A 29 9.01 -4.88 5.64
C GLN A 29 9.61 -4.32 6.94
N GLY A 30 8.83 -3.53 7.66
CA GLY A 30 9.18 -3.05 8.99
C GLY A 30 8.90 -4.10 10.07
N GLY A 31 9.39 -3.87 11.29
CA GLY A 31 9.01 -4.70 12.43
C GLY A 31 7.51 -4.60 12.70
N MET A 32 6.85 -5.74 12.90
CA MET A 32 5.43 -5.80 13.25
C MET A 32 5.27 -5.66 14.76
N VAL A 33 4.32 -4.82 15.19
CA VAL A 33 3.95 -4.65 16.59
C VAL A 33 2.48 -5.01 16.72
N ALA A 34 2.18 -6.03 17.52
CA ALA A 34 0.80 -6.40 17.80
C ALA A 34 0.11 -5.27 18.58
N THR A 35 -1.12 -4.94 18.18
CA THR A 35 -1.94 -3.92 18.84
C THR A 35 -3.18 -4.54 19.45
N GLU A 36 -3.72 -3.94 20.50
CA GLU A 36 -4.97 -4.40 21.13
C GLU A 36 -6.23 -4.04 20.33
N ASN A 37 -6.09 -3.22 19.28
CA ASN A 37 -7.21 -2.87 18.39
C ASN A 37 -7.45 -3.98 17.36
N GLN A 38 -8.68 -4.48 17.31
CA GLN A 38 -9.14 -5.54 16.41
C GLN A 38 -9.13 -5.12 14.93
N LEU A 39 -9.25 -3.83 14.64
CA LEU A 39 -9.26 -3.29 13.27
C LEU A 39 -7.87 -2.92 12.75
N ASN A 40 -6.82 -3.17 13.52
CA ASN A 40 -5.46 -2.95 13.06
C ASN A 40 -4.93 -4.21 12.38
N VAL A 41 -4.63 -4.08 11.09
CA VAL A 41 -4.12 -5.18 10.26
C VAL A 41 -2.75 -4.80 9.71
N ALA A 42 -1.79 -5.72 9.81
CA ALA A 42 -0.49 -5.57 9.17
C ALA A 42 -0.39 -6.52 7.99
N ILE A 43 0.16 -6.03 6.88
CA ILE A 43 0.53 -6.88 5.74
C ILE A 43 1.94 -7.43 6.00
N ASP A 44 2.08 -8.75 6.01
CA ASP A 44 3.37 -9.41 5.93
C ASP A 44 3.66 -9.78 4.47
N GLY A 45 4.75 -9.26 3.90
CA GLY A 45 5.11 -9.46 2.50
C GLY A 45 4.63 -8.36 1.56
N ARG A 46 4.37 -8.68 0.28
CA ARG A 46 4.07 -7.68 -0.76
C ARG A 46 2.57 -7.45 -0.88
N GLY A 47 2.18 -6.19 -1.11
CA GLY A 47 0.78 -5.82 -1.27
C GLY A 47 0.43 -4.49 -0.62
N TYR A 48 -0.71 -3.95 -1.00
CA TYR A 48 -1.29 -2.72 -0.51
C TYR A 48 -2.80 -2.90 -0.34
N PHE A 49 -3.37 -2.30 0.71
CA PHE A 49 -4.81 -2.12 0.80
C PHE A 49 -5.26 -1.06 -0.21
N SER A 50 -6.28 -1.38 -0.98
CA SER A 50 -6.98 -0.44 -1.84
C SER A 50 -7.98 0.38 -1.03
N VAL A 51 -7.98 1.70 -1.23
CA VAL A 51 -8.93 2.61 -0.60
C VAL A 51 -9.54 3.54 -1.64
N THR A 52 -10.80 3.89 -1.45
CA THR A 52 -11.52 4.83 -2.31
C THR A 52 -11.41 6.23 -1.71
N LEU A 53 -10.77 7.13 -2.47
CA LEU A 53 -10.63 8.54 -2.12
C LEU A 53 -11.97 9.28 -2.28
N PRO A 54 -12.13 10.46 -1.65
CA PRO A 54 -13.35 11.27 -1.80
C PRO A 54 -13.60 11.78 -3.23
N ASP A 55 -12.57 11.81 -4.08
CA ASP A 55 -12.68 12.17 -5.50
C ASP A 55 -13.15 11.00 -6.38
N GLY A 56 -13.36 9.81 -5.80
CA GLY A 56 -13.73 8.58 -6.48
C GLY A 56 -12.55 7.81 -7.07
N GLY A 57 -11.31 8.31 -6.90
CA GLY A 57 -10.10 7.59 -7.28
C GLY A 57 -9.75 6.47 -6.29
N THR A 58 -8.87 5.56 -6.71
CA THR A 58 -8.31 4.52 -5.84
C THR A 58 -6.90 4.89 -5.40
N ALA A 59 -6.66 4.88 -4.10
CA ALA A 59 -5.34 4.96 -3.49
C ALA A 59 -4.96 3.61 -2.88
N TYR A 60 -3.67 3.47 -2.62
CA TYR A 60 -3.06 2.26 -2.10
C TYR A 60 -2.26 2.62 -0.85
N THR A 61 -2.41 1.84 0.21
CA THR A 61 -1.70 2.05 1.48
C THR A 61 -1.25 0.73 2.09
N ARG A 62 -0.16 0.76 2.84
CA ARG A 62 0.23 -0.35 3.73
C ARG A 62 -0.14 -0.08 5.19
N ASP A 63 -0.73 1.08 5.45
CA ASP A 63 -1.29 1.39 6.75
C ASP A 63 -2.63 0.65 6.87
N GLY A 64 -2.68 -0.35 7.75
CA GLY A 64 -3.91 -1.04 8.11
C GLY A 64 -4.47 -0.60 9.46
N SER A 65 -4.21 0.64 9.87
CA SER A 65 -4.91 1.27 10.99
C SER A 65 -6.32 1.66 10.56
N PHE A 66 -7.29 0.77 10.73
CA PHE A 66 -8.68 1.00 10.33
C PHE A 66 -9.58 1.37 11.51
N GLN A 67 -10.70 2.02 11.19
CA GLN A 67 -11.76 2.45 12.09
C GLN A 67 -13.13 2.15 11.48
N LEU A 68 -14.14 2.13 12.34
CA LEU A 68 -15.52 2.01 11.91
C LEU A 68 -16.13 3.40 11.70
N SER A 69 -16.78 3.62 10.57
CA SER A 69 -17.59 4.82 10.34
C SER A 69 -18.91 4.75 11.11
N PRO A 70 -19.62 5.87 11.29
CA PRO A 70 -20.97 5.88 11.87
C PRO A 70 -21.97 4.99 11.13
N GLU A 71 -21.76 4.76 9.83
CA GLU A 71 -22.56 3.90 8.96
C GLU A 71 -22.16 2.41 9.06
N GLY A 72 -21.19 2.08 9.91
CA GLY A 72 -20.68 0.71 10.06
C GLY A 72 -19.66 0.31 9.00
N GLU A 73 -19.13 1.23 8.21
CA GLU A 73 -18.14 0.89 7.17
C GLU A 73 -16.72 0.88 7.73
N ILE A 74 -15.88 -0.02 7.20
CA ILE A 74 -14.44 -0.01 7.52
C ILE A 74 -13.76 1.09 6.71
N VAL A 75 -13.20 2.07 7.43
CA VAL A 75 -12.52 3.24 6.88
C VAL A 75 -11.11 3.38 7.46
N THR A 76 -10.23 4.10 6.75
CA THR A 76 -8.92 4.49 7.26
C THR A 76 -9.04 5.57 8.34
N MET A 77 -7.92 5.89 9.02
CA MET A 77 -7.81 7.07 9.91
C MET A 77 -8.23 8.40 9.25
N GLN A 78 -8.19 8.48 7.92
CA GLN A 78 -8.60 9.67 7.16
C GLN A 78 -10.07 9.63 6.72
N GLY A 79 -10.80 8.56 7.07
CA GLY A 79 -12.20 8.36 6.69
C GLY A 79 -12.39 7.83 5.27
N TYR A 80 -11.34 7.29 4.64
CA TYR A 80 -11.45 6.71 3.30
C TYR A 80 -11.90 5.25 3.39
N ARG A 81 -12.87 4.87 2.55
CA ARG A 81 -13.40 3.51 2.54
C ARG A 81 -12.36 2.53 2.02
N VAL A 82 -12.21 1.39 2.69
CA VAL A 82 -11.35 0.29 2.24
C VAL A 82 -12.11 -0.57 1.23
N GLU A 83 -11.41 -1.02 0.18
CA GLU A 83 -11.95 -1.91 -0.85
C GLU A 83 -11.45 -3.36 -0.64
N PRO A 84 -12.33 -4.38 -0.70
CA PRO A 84 -13.77 -4.27 -0.93
C PRO A 84 -14.50 -3.65 0.27
N GLY A 85 -15.51 -2.83 -0.01
CA GLY A 85 -16.33 -2.20 1.03
C GLY A 85 -17.04 -3.23 1.90
N MET A 86 -16.73 -3.23 3.21
CA MET A 86 -17.35 -4.10 4.19
C MET A 86 -18.13 -3.27 5.22
N VAL A 87 -19.34 -3.74 5.53
CA VAL A 87 -20.25 -3.11 6.51
C VAL A 87 -20.37 -4.04 7.72
N VAL A 88 -20.00 -3.53 8.88
CA VAL A 88 -20.16 -4.21 10.17
C VAL A 88 -21.58 -3.95 10.69
N PRO A 89 -22.35 -5.00 11.00
CA PRO A 89 -23.70 -4.87 11.52
C PRO A 89 -23.76 -4.11 12.85
N GLU A 90 -24.88 -3.41 13.07
CA GLU A 90 -25.21 -2.88 14.39
C GLU A 90 -25.32 -4.04 15.41
N ASN A 91 -24.92 -3.79 16.66
CA ASN A 91 -24.81 -4.78 17.75
C ASN A 91 -23.63 -5.76 17.64
N THR A 92 -22.59 -5.44 16.85
CA THR A 92 -21.34 -6.19 16.87
C THR A 92 -20.58 -5.95 18.18
N THR A 93 -20.26 -7.03 18.89
CA THR A 93 -19.48 -7.02 20.14
C THR A 93 -17.99 -7.11 19.90
N ALA A 94 -17.57 -7.85 18.87
CA ALA A 94 -16.18 -8.02 18.46
C ALA A 94 -16.08 -8.27 16.95
N VAL A 95 -14.98 -7.83 16.36
CA VAL A 95 -14.57 -8.12 14.99
C VAL A 95 -13.28 -8.94 15.04
N GLU A 96 -13.22 -10.00 14.26
CA GLU A 96 -12.05 -10.84 14.12
C GLU A 96 -11.64 -10.89 12.66
N ILE A 97 -10.34 -10.79 12.41
CA ILE A 97 -9.76 -10.84 11.08
C ILE A 97 -8.75 -11.99 11.10
N ASN A 98 -8.99 -13.01 10.28
CA ASN A 98 -8.10 -14.16 10.22
C ASN A 98 -6.87 -13.88 9.30
N GLU A 99 -5.91 -14.81 9.28
CA GLU A 99 -4.70 -14.69 8.45
C GLU A 99 -4.98 -14.61 6.94
N GLN A 100 -6.14 -15.11 6.50
CA GLN A 100 -6.60 -15.03 5.12
C GLN A 100 -7.27 -13.68 4.81
N GLY A 101 -7.34 -12.77 5.78
CA GLY A 101 -8.00 -11.47 5.65
C GLY A 101 -9.53 -11.54 5.68
N VAL A 102 -10.13 -12.67 6.05
CA VAL A 102 -11.59 -12.80 6.22
C VAL A 102 -12.00 -12.08 7.50
N VAL A 103 -12.99 -11.21 7.39
CA VAL A 103 -13.54 -10.40 8.47
C VAL A 103 -14.82 -11.03 8.98
N MET A 104 -14.82 -11.38 10.26
CA MET A 104 -15.94 -11.97 10.97
C MET A 104 -16.42 -11.00 12.07
N ALA A 105 -17.73 -10.84 12.19
CA ALA A 105 -18.36 -10.03 13.23
C ALA A 105 -19.16 -10.91 14.18
N TYR A 106 -18.92 -10.75 15.49
CA TYR A 106 -19.66 -11.40 16.55
C TYR A 106 -20.80 -10.49 17.00
N VAL A 107 -22.02 -10.80 16.60
CA VAL A 107 -23.21 -10.02 16.96
C VAL A 107 -23.72 -10.45 18.33
N GLU A 108 -24.23 -9.50 19.11
CA GLU A 108 -24.81 -9.77 20.42
C GLU A 108 -25.97 -10.79 20.30
N ASN A 109 -25.98 -11.78 21.20
CA ASN A 109 -26.97 -12.85 21.27
C ASN A 109 -26.94 -13.89 20.12
N ASP A 110 -25.96 -13.82 19.22
CA ASP A 110 -25.74 -14.87 18.21
C ASP A 110 -24.45 -15.66 18.52
N PRO A 111 -24.54 -17.00 18.71
CA PRO A 111 -23.35 -17.83 18.90
C PRO A 111 -22.56 -18.05 17.60
N VAL A 112 -23.10 -17.72 16.42
CA VAL A 112 -22.45 -17.89 15.13
C VAL A 112 -21.95 -16.52 14.62
N PRO A 113 -20.64 -16.35 14.36
CA PRO A 113 -20.13 -15.12 13.77
C PRO A 113 -20.64 -14.96 12.33
N VAL A 114 -20.89 -13.71 11.93
CA VAL A 114 -21.29 -13.35 10.57
C VAL A 114 -20.04 -12.99 9.77
N GLU A 115 -19.83 -13.67 8.64
CA GLU A 115 -18.78 -13.32 7.68
C GLU A 115 -19.19 -12.05 6.91
N LEU A 116 -18.39 -10.99 7.03
CA LEU A 116 -18.66 -9.71 6.36
C LEU A 116 -18.02 -9.64 4.97
N GLY A 117 -16.92 -10.36 4.79
CA GLY A 117 -16.13 -10.36 3.56
C GLY A 117 -14.66 -10.68 3.82
N GLN A 118 -13.83 -10.42 2.81
CA GLN A 118 -12.40 -10.64 2.85
C GLN A 118 -11.67 -9.41 2.33
N PHE A 119 -10.62 -8.98 3.01
CA PHE A 119 -9.70 -7.98 2.48
C PHE A 119 -8.99 -8.52 1.24
N SER A 120 -8.88 -7.70 0.21
CA SER A 120 -8.01 -7.98 -0.93
C SER A 120 -6.77 -7.10 -0.86
N LEU A 121 -5.64 -7.65 -1.26
CA LEU A 121 -4.41 -6.89 -1.43
C LEU A 121 -4.22 -6.56 -2.90
N THR A 122 -3.61 -5.42 -3.19
CA THR A 122 -3.20 -5.06 -4.55
C THR A 122 -1.68 -5.06 -4.63
N THR A 123 -1.14 -5.68 -5.66
CA THR A 123 0.29 -5.66 -5.99
C THR A 123 0.53 -4.93 -7.31
N PHE A 124 1.76 -4.45 -7.48
CA PHE A 124 2.19 -3.74 -8.68
C PHE A 124 3.47 -4.36 -9.21
N VAL A 125 3.61 -4.39 -10.53
CA VAL A 125 4.83 -4.88 -11.19
C VAL A 125 6.03 -3.99 -10.83
N ASN A 126 5.82 -2.68 -10.68
CA ASN A 126 6.85 -1.71 -10.35
C ASN A 126 6.41 -0.77 -9.23
N GLU A 127 6.56 -1.19 -7.96
CA GLU A 127 6.18 -0.35 -6.81
C GLU A 127 6.88 1.03 -6.76
N PRO A 128 8.18 1.18 -7.12
CA PRO A 128 8.81 2.50 -7.21
C PRO A 128 8.16 3.45 -8.22
N GLY A 129 7.39 2.94 -9.18
CA GLY A 129 6.63 3.73 -10.14
C GLY A 129 5.38 4.37 -9.53
N MET A 130 4.95 3.97 -8.33
CA MET A 130 3.79 4.55 -7.67
C MET A 130 4.08 5.98 -7.19
N ARG A 131 3.07 6.84 -7.24
CA ARG A 131 3.20 8.24 -6.82
C ARG A 131 2.68 8.44 -5.40
N PRO A 132 3.51 8.89 -4.42
CA PRO A 132 3.03 9.22 -3.09
C PRO A 132 2.19 10.49 -3.12
N VAL A 133 1.08 10.49 -2.36
CA VAL A 133 0.18 11.65 -2.23
C VAL A 133 0.06 12.16 -0.78
N GLY A 134 0.86 11.61 0.14
CA GLY A 134 0.84 11.95 1.57
C GLY A 134 0.01 10.97 2.39
N ASN A 135 0.09 11.07 3.73
CA ASN A 135 -0.62 10.19 4.67
C ASN A 135 -0.44 8.68 4.40
N ASN A 136 0.74 8.29 3.90
CA ASN A 136 1.07 6.93 3.48
C ASN A 136 0.24 6.37 2.30
N PHE A 137 -0.50 7.22 1.58
CA PHE A 137 -1.19 6.86 0.35
C PHE A 137 -0.30 6.99 -0.88
N LEU A 138 -0.51 6.04 -1.79
CA LEU A 138 0.14 5.93 -3.08
C LEU A 138 -0.93 5.86 -4.17
N LEU A 139 -0.68 6.49 -5.31
CA LEU A 139 -1.49 6.35 -6.52
C LEU A 139 -0.73 5.50 -7.54
N ALA A 140 -1.48 4.65 -8.24
CA ALA A 140 -0.97 3.96 -9.41
C ALA A 140 -0.62 4.98 -10.50
N THR A 141 0.42 4.70 -11.28
CA THR A 141 0.83 5.48 -12.45
C THR A 141 1.08 4.53 -13.62
N GLU A 142 1.26 5.07 -14.82
CA GLU A 142 1.71 4.25 -15.96
C GLU A 142 3.03 3.53 -15.67
N ALA A 143 3.92 4.15 -14.88
CA ALA A 143 5.20 3.56 -14.52
C ALA A 143 5.07 2.44 -13.48
N SER A 144 4.00 2.39 -12.67
CA SER A 144 3.79 1.28 -11.72
C SER A 144 3.28 0.00 -12.37
N GLY A 145 2.71 0.13 -13.57
CA GLY A 145 1.92 -0.92 -14.21
C GLY A 145 0.52 -1.02 -13.64
N GLU A 146 -0.25 -1.97 -14.16
CA GLU A 146 -1.63 -2.24 -13.73
C GLU A 146 -1.68 -2.84 -12.32
N ALA A 147 -2.74 -2.49 -11.59
CA ALA A 147 -3.05 -3.04 -10.29
C ALA A 147 -3.45 -4.51 -10.40
N GLN A 148 -2.76 -5.38 -9.67
CA GLN A 148 -3.08 -6.81 -9.59
C GLN A 148 -3.69 -7.11 -8.23
N VAL A 149 -5.01 -7.30 -8.20
CA VAL A 149 -5.72 -7.71 -7.00
C VAL A 149 -5.41 -9.18 -6.72
N VAL A 150 -4.95 -9.45 -5.50
CA VAL A 150 -4.58 -10.77 -4.99
C VAL A 150 -5.27 -10.99 -3.66
N ASN A 151 -5.69 -12.23 -3.42
CA ASN A 151 -6.18 -12.62 -2.12
C ASN A 151 -4.99 -12.83 -1.17
N PRO A 152 -5.11 -12.45 0.11
CA PRO A 152 -4.05 -12.60 1.11
C PRO A 152 -3.55 -14.04 1.25
#